data_AF-A0A952SAG0-F1
#
_entry.id   AF-A0A952SAG0-F1
#
_cell.length_a   1.000
_cell.length_b   1.000
_cell.length_c   1.000
_cell.angle_alpha   90.00
_cell.angle_beta   90.00
_cell.angle_gamma   90.00
#
_symmetry.space_group_name_H-M   'P 1'
#
loop_
_entity.id
_entity.type
_entity.pdbx_description
1 polymer ?
#
loop_
_entity_poly.entity_id
_entity_poly.type
_entity_poly.pdbx_seq_one_letter_code
_entity_poly.pdbx_strand_id
1 'polypeptide(L)'
;MRTHYIKTIAAGAFALAAFLITFGTTGSVSRAAAPGEDPAVTYKAKCAMCHTAKAEKFFDPARSDEEHAQIILKGKKTEKPPSMPAYEEKGISAEDAKALAEYMRSIRSAGN
;
A
#
# COMPACT_ATOMS: atom_id res chain seq x y z
N MET A 1 3.69 -21.49 56.54
CA MET A 1 3.77 -21.51 55.05
C MET A 1 2.56 -20.75 54.50
N ARG A 2 2.73 -19.49 54.10
CA ARG A 2 3.00 -19.05 52.72
C ARG A 2 1.77 -19.12 51.77
N THR A 3 0.58 -18.73 52.25
CA THR A 3 -0.67 -18.68 51.46
C THR A 3 -0.98 -17.31 50.82
N HIS A 4 -0.27 -16.23 51.18
CA HIS A 4 -0.50 -14.90 50.58
C HIS A 4 0.36 -14.61 49.33
N TYR A 5 1.36 -15.45 49.05
CA TYR A 5 2.32 -15.24 47.95
C TYR A 5 1.86 -15.85 46.64
N ILE A 6 0.86 -16.73 46.66
CA ILE A 6 0.31 -17.39 45.46
C ILE A 6 -0.69 -16.47 44.76
N LYS A 7 -1.43 -15.63 45.51
CA LYS A 7 -2.40 -14.68 44.97
C LYS A 7 -1.76 -13.45 44.29
N THR A 8 -0.55 -13.07 44.68
CA THR A 8 0.16 -11.93 44.08
C THR A 8 0.91 -12.29 42.80
N ILE A 9 1.24 -13.56 42.58
CA ILE A 9 1.94 -14.02 41.36
C ILE A 9 0.99 -14.08 40.14
N ALA A 10 -0.29 -14.38 40.36
CA ALA A 10 -1.29 -14.42 39.28
C ALA A 10 -1.62 -13.04 38.69
N ALA A 11 -1.47 -11.95 39.47
CA ALA A 11 -1.73 -10.58 39.00
C ALA A 11 -0.58 -10.00 38.17
N GLY A 12 0.66 -10.48 38.35
CA GLY A 12 1.83 -10.00 37.61
C GLY A 12 1.94 -10.56 36.18
N ALA A 13 1.47 -11.79 35.96
CA ALA A 13 1.57 -12.46 34.66
C ALA A 13 0.61 -11.86 33.59
N PHE A 14 -0.53 -11.32 34.02
CA PHE A 14 -1.50 -10.71 33.10
C PHE A 14 -1.10 -9.30 32.66
N ALA A 15 -0.37 -8.56 33.50
CA ALA A 15 0.12 -7.22 33.18
C ALA A 15 1.25 -7.23 32.14
N LEU A 16 2.06 -8.30 32.10
CA LEU A 16 3.18 -8.42 31.15
C LEU A 16 2.70 -8.79 29.73
N ALA A 17 1.61 -9.55 29.61
CA ALA A 17 1.01 -9.89 28.31
C ALA A 17 0.31 -8.70 27.66
N ALA A 18 -0.27 -7.79 28.45
CA ALA A 18 -0.93 -6.59 27.93
C ALA A 18 0.07 -5.54 27.39
N PHE A 19 1.29 -5.48 27.94
CA PHE A 19 2.30 -4.51 27.51
C PHE A 19 2.95 -4.89 26.16
N LEU A 20 3.12 -6.19 25.87
CA LEU A 20 3.74 -6.66 24.63
C LEU A 20 2.87 -6.53 23.38
N ILE A 21 1.55 -6.32 23.52
CA ILE A 21 0.65 -6.08 22.38
C ILE A 21 0.75 -4.64 21.86
N THR A 22 1.18 -3.69 22.70
CA THR A 22 1.18 -2.25 22.34
C THR A 22 2.38 -1.81 21.49
N PHE A 23 3.46 -2.60 21.42
CA PHE A 23 4.67 -2.25 20.67
C PHE A 23 4.94 -3.11 19.42
N GLY A 24 4.11 -4.14 19.17
CA GLY A 24 4.30 -5.09 18.06
C GLY A 24 3.81 -4.63 16.68
N THR A 25 3.17 -3.46 16.59
CA THR A 25 2.65 -2.92 15.32
C THR A 25 3.34 -1.63 14.94
N THR A 26 4.67 -1.62 14.86
CA THR A 26 5.36 -0.77 13.88
C THR A 26 5.29 -1.45 12.50
N GLY A 27 4.08 -1.84 12.08
CA GLY A 27 3.81 -1.98 10.66
C GLY A 27 3.73 -0.55 10.14
N SER A 28 4.53 -0.24 9.12
CA SER A 28 4.50 1.02 8.40
C SER A 28 3.06 1.49 8.26
N VAL A 29 2.69 2.52 9.01
CA VAL A 29 1.44 3.22 8.77
C VAL A 29 1.64 3.86 7.41
N SER A 30 1.16 3.20 6.35
CA SER A 30 0.89 3.86 5.08
C SER A 30 0.06 5.06 5.46
N ARG A 31 0.70 6.22 5.37
CA ARG A 31 0.12 7.53 5.56
C ARG A 31 -1.22 7.53 4.85
N ALA A 32 -2.30 7.69 5.61
CA ALA A 32 -3.64 7.81 5.07
C ALA A 32 -3.57 8.81 3.91
N ALA A 33 -3.86 8.33 2.70
CA ALA A 33 -4.01 9.20 1.55
C ALA A 33 -5.03 10.28 1.93
N ALA A 34 -4.79 11.50 1.47
CA ALA A 34 -5.77 12.59 1.51
C ALA A 34 -7.14 12.10 0.95
N PRO A 35 -8.27 12.78 1.20
CA PRO A 35 -9.57 12.34 0.69
C PRO A 35 -9.62 12.39 -0.85
N GLY A 36 -9.09 11.33 -1.47
CA GLY A 36 -9.19 10.92 -2.86
C GLY A 36 -9.81 9.52 -2.92
N GLU A 37 -10.20 9.08 -4.11
CA GLU A 37 -10.75 7.74 -4.31
C GLU A 37 -9.76 6.65 -3.87
N ASP A 38 -10.27 5.54 -3.32
CA ASP A 38 -9.44 4.40 -2.91
C ASP A 38 -8.59 3.91 -4.10
N PRO A 39 -7.25 3.90 -3.98
CA PRO A 39 -6.36 3.51 -5.07
C PRO A 39 -6.61 2.07 -5.54
N ALA A 40 -7.11 1.17 -4.69
CA ALA A 40 -7.49 -0.19 -5.08
C ALA A 40 -8.68 -0.21 -6.03
N VAL A 41 -9.69 0.61 -5.75
CA VAL A 41 -10.89 0.77 -6.59
C VAL A 41 -10.50 1.38 -7.94
N THR A 42 -9.74 2.47 -7.90
CA THR A 42 -9.26 3.15 -9.11
C THR A 42 -8.36 2.24 -9.95
N TYR A 43 -7.45 1.50 -9.32
CA TYR A 43 -6.58 0.53 -10.01
C TYR A 43 -7.39 -0.54 -10.74
N LYS A 44 -8.37 -1.14 -10.06
CA LYS A 44 -9.23 -2.17 -10.65
C LYS A 44 -10.00 -1.63 -11.84
N ALA A 45 -10.52 -0.41 -11.75
CA ALA A 45 -11.33 0.21 -12.80
C ALA A 45 -10.51 0.71 -13.99
N LYS A 46 -9.33 1.30 -13.74
CA LYS A 46 -8.59 2.09 -14.74
C LYS A 46 -7.28 1.46 -15.20
N CYS A 47 -6.66 0.57 -14.42
CA CYS A 47 -5.28 0.12 -14.62
C CYS A 47 -5.14 -1.40 -14.85
N ALA A 48 -5.94 -2.19 -14.14
CA ALA A 48 -5.81 -3.65 -14.08
C ALA A 48 -5.96 -4.37 -15.42
N MET A 49 -6.64 -3.75 -16.39
CA MET A 49 -6.79 -4.30 -17.75
C MET A 49 -5.43 -4.51 -18.44
N CYS A 50 -4.47 -3.60 -18.24
CA CYS A 50 -3.15 -3.68 -18.84
C CYS A 50 -2.09 -4.20 -17.87
N HIS A 51 -2.23 -3.87 -16.58
CA HIS A 51 -1.24 -4.19 -15.55
C HIS A 51 -1.51 -5.52 -14.82
N THR A 52 -2.61 -6.23 -15.15
CA THR A 52 -3.13 -7.43 -14.45
C THR A 52 -3.61 -7.11 -13.02
N ALA A 53 -4.20 -8.08 -12.33
CA ALA A 53 -4.67 -7.88 -10.96
C ALA A 53 -3.53 -7.64 -9.96
N LYS A 54 -2.30 -8.03 -10.29
CA LYS A 54 -1.13 -8.01 -9.39
C LYS A 54 -0.04 -7.02 -9.82
N ALA A 55 -0.31 -6.14 -10.79
CA ALA A 55 0.67 -5.21 -11.35
C ALA A 55 1.94 -5.89 -11.89
N GLU A 56 1.83 -7.14 -12.36
CA GLU A 56 2.98 -7.94 -12.80
C GLU A 56 3.49 -7.50 -14.18
N LYS A 57 2.62 -6.87 -14.98
CA LYS A 57 2.94 -6.42 -16.33
C LYS A 57 3.20 -4.91 -16.36
N PHE A 58 4.23 -4.53 -17.11
CA PHE A 58 4.57 -3.14 -17.46
C PHE A 58 4.87 -2.19 -16.29
N PHE A 59 4.84 -2.68 -15.05
CA PHE A 59 5.33 -1.97 -13.87
C PHE A 59 6.82 -2.25 -13.69
N ASP A 60 7.62 -1.21 -13.48
CA ASP A 60 9.08 -1.29 -13.38
C ASP A 60 9.48 -1.07 -11.92
N PRO A 61 9.73 -2.14 -11.13
CA PRO A 61 9.97 -1.99 -9.69
C PRO A 61 11.23 -1.19 -9.35
N ALA A 62 12.14 -0.97 -10.32
CA ALA A 62 13.36 -0.19 -10.12
C ALA A 62 13.14 1.33 -10.08
N ARG A 63 12.00 1.82 -10.59
CA ARG A 63 11.64 3.26 -10.54
C ARG A 63 11.06 3.64 -9.20
N SER A 64 11.22 4.90 -8.80
CA SER A 64 10.58 5.42 -7.58
C SER A 64 9.06 5.58 -7.74
N ASP A 65 8.34 5.76 -6.63
CA ASP A 65 6.89 6.00 -6.68
C ASP A 65 6.57 7.35 -7.33
N GLU A 66 7.44 8.35 -7.16
CA GLU A 66 7.32 9.66 -7.81
C GLU A 66 7.46 9.55 -9.34
N GLU A 67 8.43 8.75 -9.83
CA GLU A 67 8.60 8.52 -11.27
C GLU A 67 7.38 7.79 -11.86
N HIS A 68 6.83 6.81 -11.13
CA HIS A 68 5.60 6.14 -11.54
C HIS A 68 4.40 7.09 -11.54
N ALA A 69 4.26 7.95 -10.53
CA ALA A 69 3.19 8.94 -10.47
C ALA A 69 3.24 9.87 -11.70
N GLN A 70 4.42 10.34 -12.10
CA GLN A 70 4.58 11.15 -13.31
C GLN A 70 4.18 10.40 -14.58
N ILE A 71 4.52 9.11 -14.68
CA ILE A 71 4.09 8.25 -15.78
C ILE A 71 2.57 8.06 -15.80
N ILE A 72 1.94 7.89 -14.63
CA ILE A 72 0.48 7.78 -14.52
C ILE A 72 -0.19 9.06 -15.02
N LEU A 73 0.31 10.23 -14.60
CA LEU A 73 -0.24 11.52 -15.00
C LEU A 73 -0.09 11.77 -16.50
N LYS A 74 1.12 11.59 -17.04
CA LYS A 74 1.47 11.96 -18.42
C LYS A 74 1.29 10.83 -19.45
N GLY A 75 1.05 9.61 -18.98
CA GLY A 75 1.04 8.42 -19.81
C GLY A 75 2.45 8.02 -20.27
N LYS A 76 2.53 6.93 -21.01
CA LYS A 76 3.78 6.43 -21.59
C LYS A 76 3.52 5.83 -22.96
N LYS A 77 4.16 6.43 -23.97
CA LYS A 77 4.20 5.86 -25.31
C LYS A 77 5.10 4.63 -25.32
N THR A 78 4.63 3.60 -25.99
CA THR A 78 5.34 2.33 -26.20
C THR A 78 5.48 2.11 -27.70
N GLU A 79 6.56 1.44 -28.12
CA GLU A 79 6.77 1.14 -29.55
C GLU A 79 5.64 0.29 -30.13
N LYS A 80 5.02 -0.56 -29.30
CA LYS A 80 3.89 -1.41 -29.67
C LYS A 80 2.67 -1.05 -28.82
N PRO A 81 1.48 -0.88 -29.43
CA PRO A 81 0.26 -0.59 -28.70
C PRO A 81 -0.15 -1.77 -27.77
N PRO A 82 -0.97 -1.52 -26.73
CA PRO A 82 -1.50 -0.21 -26.34
C PRO A 82 -0.47 0.63 -25.57
N SER A 83 -0.41 1.93 -25.85
CA SER A 83 0.31 2.90 -25.01
C SER A 83 -0.51 3.23 -23.76
N MET A 84 0.17 3.55 -22.66
CA MET A 84 -0.49 3.97 -21.43
C MET A 84 -1.04 5.40 -21.61
N PRO A 85 -2.34 5.65 -21.40
CA PRO A 85 -2.93 6.97 -21.55
C PRO A 85 -2.47 7.91 -20.42
N ALA A 86 -2.51 9.22 -20.67
CA ALA A 86 -2.41 10.23 -19.63
C ALA A 86 -3.68 10.23 -18.78
N TYR A 87 -3.54 10.15 -17.45
CA TYR A 87 -4.68 10.14 -16.53
C TYR A 87 -4.95 11.49 -15.87
N GLU A 88 -4.03 12.46 -15.99
CA GLU A 88 -4.27 13.85 -15.55
C GLU A 88 -5.50 14.44 -16.26
N GLU A 89 -5.58 14.27 -17.58
CA GLU A 89 -6.74 14.67 -18.39
C GLU A 89 -8.02 13.89 -18.07
N LYS A 90 -7.90 12.80 -17.29
CA LYS A 90 -8.99 11.95 -16.82
C LYS A 90 -9.31 12.16 -15.34
N GLY A 91 -8.84 13.27 -14.77
CA GLY A 91 -9.15 13.71 -13.42
C GLY A 91 -8.36 13.01 -12.31
N ILE A 92 -7.28 12.30 -12.62
CA ILE A 92 -6.36 11.79 -11.59
C ILE A 92 -5.45 12.93 -11.14
N SER A 93 -5.49 13.25 -9.85
CA SER A 93 -4.61 14.24 -9.23
C SER A 93 -3.19 13.69 -9.05
N ALA A 94 -2.23 14.56 -8.72
CA ALA A 94 -0.86 14.12 -8.45
C ALA A 94 -0.78 13.23 -7.20
N GLU A 95 -1.61 13.53 -6.21
CA GLU A 95 -1.76 12.78 -4.97
C GLU A 95 -2.34 11.39 -5.25
N ASP A 96 -3.38 11.28 -6.07
CA ASP A 96 -3.98 10.00 -6.46
C ASP A 96 -3.02 9.17 -7.33
N ALA A 97 -2.27 9.81 -8.23
CA ALA A 97 -1.25 9.13 -9.03
C ALA A 97 -0.15 8.51 -8.14
N LYS A 98 0.27 9.23 -7.09
CA LYS A 98 1.22 8.69 -6.11
C LYS A 98 0.61 7.53 -5.31
N ALA A 99 -0.63 7.67 -4.83
CA ALA A 99 -1.31 6.59 -4.13
C ALA A 99 -1.48 5.34 -5.00
N LEU A 100 -1.75 5.51 -6.30
CA LEU A 100 -1.80 4.43 -7.28
C LEU A 100 -0.43 3.75 -7.48
N ALA A 101 0.65 4.52 -7.58
CA ALA A 101 2.01 3.97 -7.70
C ALA A 101 2.40 3.14 -6.48
N GLU A 102 2.16 3.65 -5.27
CA GLU A 102 2.39 2.95 -4.00
C GLU A 102 1.56 1.67 -3.93
N TYR A 103 0.26 1.75 -4.29
CA TYR A 103 -0.62 0.59 -4.33
C TYR A 103 -0.13 -0.48 -5.31
N MET A 104 0.24 -0.11 -6.54
CA MET A 104 0.78 -1.02 -7.55
C MET A 104 2.03 -1.76 -7.04
N ARG A 105 2.93 -1.05 -6.36
CA ARG A 105 4.10 -1.67 -5.73
C ARG A 105 3.69 -2.68 -4.66
N SER A 106 2.76 -2.30 -3.78
CA SER A 106 2.30 -3.16 -2.68
C SER A 106 1.72 -4.49 -3.19
N ILE A 107 0.88 -4.47 -4.22
CA ILE A 107 0.21 -5.67 -4.74
C ILE A 107 1.14 -6.55 -5.57
N ARG A 108 2.18 -5.97 -6.16
CA ARG A 108 3.23 -6.72 -6.86
C ARG A 108 4.14 -7.45 -5.87
N SER A 109 4.54 -6.78 -4.80
CA SER A 109 5.35 -7.38 -3.73
C SER A 109 4.58 -8.46 -2.96
N ALA A 110 3.26 -8.30 -2.77
CA ALA A 110 2.42 -9.30 -2.11
C ALA A 110 2.22 -10.59 -2.94
N GLY A 111 2.54 -10.57 -4.24
CA GLY A 111 2.41 -11.71 -5.15
C GLY A 111 3.68 -12.53 -5.36
N ASN A 112 4.78 -12.21 -4.65
CA ASN A 112 6.11 -12.72 -4.90
C ASN A 112 6.67 -13.59 -3.77
#